data_AF-A0A538T118-F1
#
_entry.id   AF-A0A538T118-F1
#
_cell.length_a   1.000
_cell.length_b   1.000
_cell.length_c   1.000
_cell.angle_alpha   90.00
_cell.angle_beta   90.00
_cell.angle_gamma   90.00
#
_symmetry.space_group_name_H-M   'P 1'
#
loop_
_entity.id
_entity.type
_entity.pdbx_description
1 polymer ?
#
loop_
_entity_poly.entity_id
_entity_poly.type
_entity_poly.pdbx_seq_one_letter_code
_entity_poly.pdbx_strand_id
1 'polypeptide(L)' 'MFLLANRRADAVKAFNQALSWNPNFEASSDCLRKLGVRKPPVVPILPRSHPINIVLGKALRGGRKNRTART' A
#
# COMPACT_ATOMS: atom_id res chain seq x y z
N MET A 1 -10.82 -11.26 -13.16
CA MET A 1 -11.71 -12.14 -12.36
C MET A 1 -12.09 -11.53 -11.00
N PHE A 2 -11.18 -11.23 -10.06
CA PHE A 2 -11.59 -10.69 -8.73
C PHE A 2 -12.17 -9.27 -8.73
N LEU A 3 -11.65 -8.38 -9.59
CA LEU A 3 -12.17 -7.01 -9.74
C LEU A 3 -13.58 -6.98 -10.34
N LEU A 4 -13.85 -7.89 -11.30
CA LEU A 4 -15.15 -8.05 -11.94
C LEU A 4 -16.19 -8.60 -10.96
N ALA A 5 -15.76 -9.42 -10.00
CA ALA A 5 -16.61 -9.99 -8.95
C ALA A 5 -16.81 -9.05 -7.73
N ASN A 6 -16.41 -7.78 -7.82
CA ASN A 6 -16.42 -6.79 -6.72
C ASN A 6 -15.68 -7.22 -5.42
N ARG A 7 -14.87 -8.30 -5.49
CA ARG A 7 -14.08 -8.82 -4.36
C ARG A 7 -12.74 -8.10 -4.26
N ARG A 8 -12.80 -6.85 -3.79
CA ARG A 8 -11.61 -5.98 -3.69
C ARG A 8 -10.53 -6.54 -2.76
N ALA A 9 -10.88 -7.14 -1.63
CA ALA A 9 -9.91 -7.68 -0.68
C ALA A 9 -9.06 -8.81 -1.29
N ASP A 10 -9.70 -9.75 -2.00
CA ASP A 10 -9.01 -10.87 -2.64
C ASP A 10 -8.17 -10.41 -3.84
N ALA A 11 -8.64 -9.41 -4.59
CA ALA A 11 -7.87 -8.78 -5.65
C ALA A 11 -6.54 -8.20 -5.12
N VAL A 12 -6.59 -7.49 -3.99
CA VAL A 12 -5.39 -6.91 -3.35
C VAL A 12 -4.42 -7.99 -2.90
N LYS A 13 -4.91 -9.10 -2.33
CA LYS A 13 -4.07 -10.24 -1.96
C LYS A 13 -3.37 -10.84 -3.17
N ALA A 14 -4.09 -11.05 -4.27
CA ALA A 14 -3.52 -11.58 -5.51
C ALA A 14 -2.45 -10.65 -6.11
N PHE A 15 -2.67 -9.33 -6.11
CA PHE A 15 -1.67 -8.37 -6.59
C PHE A 15 -0.43 -8.31 -5.69
N ASN A 16 -0.62 -8.38 -4.36
CA ASN A 16 0.50 -8.47 -3.43
C ASN A 16 1.30 -9.76 -3.61
N GLN A 17 0.63 -10.88 -3.88
CA GLN A 17 1.29 -12.15 -4.17
C GLN A 17 2.12 -12.05 -5.47
N ALA A 18 1.56 -11.46 -6.52
CA ALA A 18 2.27 -11.24 -7.77
C ALA A 18 3.51 -10.34 -7.58
N LEU A 19 3.41 -9.29 -6.76
CA LEU A 19 4.55 -8.42 -6.41
C LEU A 19 5.59 -9.12 -5.53
N SER A 20 5.20 -10.11 -4.73
CA SER A 20 6.13 -10.93 -3.96
C SER A 20 7.00 -11.81 -4.86
N TRP A 21 6.47 -12.25 -6.01
CA TRP A 21 7.21 -13.06 -6.97
C TRP A 21 8.05 -12.21 -7.91
N ASN A 22 7.50 -11.10 -8.40
CA ASN A 22 8.22 -10.16 -9.23
C ASN A 22 7.96 -8.72 -8.73
N PRO A 23 8.93 -8.11 -8.01
CA PRO A 23 8.76 -6.78 -7.44
C PRO A 23 8.64 -5.67 -8.49
N ASN A 24 9.09 -5.91 -9.73
CA ASN A 24 9.00 -4.95 -10.84
C ASN A 24 7.79 -5.20 -11.76
N PHE A 25 6.80 -5.97 -11.31
CA PHE A 25 5.62 -6.23 -12.12
C PHE A 25 4.68 -5.01 -12.16
N GLU A 26 4.83 -4.23 -13.23
CA GLU A 26 4.19 -2.93 -13.41
C GLU A 26 2.66 -3.01 -13.37
N ALA A 27 2.06 -4.02 -14.02
CA ALA A 27 0.61 -4.18 -14.10
C ALA A 27 -0.06 -4.35 -12.71
N SER A 28 0.56 -5.10 -11.80
CA SER A 28 0.06 -5.22 -10.41
C SER A 28 0.21 -3.91 -9.65
N SER A 29 1.32 -3.20 -9.85
CA SER A 29 1.55 -1.90 -9.20
C SER A 29 0.54 -0.83 -9.65
N ASP A 30 0.23 -0.79 -10.95
CA ASP A 30 -0.74 0.14 -11.53
C ASP A 30 -2.17 -0.20 -11.10
N CYS A 31 -2.51 -1.48 -11.07
CA CYS A 31 -3.81 -1.93 -10.54
C CYS A 31 -3.98 -1.54 -9.07
N LEU A 32 -2.99 -1.78 -8.20
CA LEU A 32 -3.06 -1.39 -6.79
C LEU A 32 -3.20 0.13 -6.60
N ARG A 33 -2.56 0.92 -7.45
CA ARG A 33 -2.69 2.38 -7.48
C ARG A 33 -4.10 2.81 -7.89
N LYS A 34 -4.65 2.24 -8.97
CA LYS A 34 -6.02 2.49 -9.45
C LYS A 34 -7.09 2.04 -8.46
N LEU A 35 -6.85 0.94 -7.72
CA LEU A 35 -7.72 0.46 -6.65
C LEU A 35 -7.74 1.38 -5.43
N GLY A 36 -6.77 2.28 -5.27
CA GLY A 36 -6.70 3.20 -4.13
C GLY A 36 -6.54 2.47 -2.80
N VAL A 37 -5.75 1.39 -2.76
CA VAL A 37 -5.57 0.59 -1.55
C VAL A 37 -4.93 1.45 -0.45
N ARG A 38 -5.68 1.64 0.64
CA ARG A 38 -5.20 2.41 1.79
C ARG A 38 -4.15 1.60 2.53
N LYS A 39 -2.99 2.20 2.77
CA LYS A 39 -1.97 1.60 3.63
C LYS A 39 -2.51 1.38 5.05
N PRO A 40 -2.25 0.20 5.64
CA PRO A 40 -2.64 -0.07 7.01
C PRO A 40 -1.98 0.94 7.96
N PRO A 41 -2.60 1.20 9.14
CA PRO A 41 -1.95 1.94 10.22
C PRO A 41 -0.58 1.36 10.58
N VAL A 42 0.35 2.19 11.05
CA VAL A 42 1.71 1.77 11.42
C VAL A 42 1.66 0.78 12.59
N VAL A 43 0.80 1.07 13.57
CA VAL A 43 0.51 0.17 14.67
C VAL A 43 -0.94 -0.30 14.51
N PRO A 44 -1.20 -1.56 14.08
CA PRO A 44 -2.55 -2.07 13.82
C PRO A 44 -3.45 -2.14 15.05
N ILE A 45 -2.83 -2.24 16.23
CA ILE A 45 -3.53 -2.36 17.52
C ILE A 45 -4.16 -1.02 17.93
N LEU A 46 -3.62 0.11 17.44
CA LEU A 46 -4.10 1.45 17.81
C LEU A 46 -4.90 2.09 16.67
N PRO A 47 -6.01 2.78 16.99
CA PRO A 47 -6.80 3.49 16.00
C PRO A 47 -5.96 4.56 15.30
N ARG A 48 -6.34 4.91 14.06
CA ARG A 48 -5.58 5.85 13.22
C ARG A 48 -5.53 7.27 13.80
N SER A 49 -6.53 7.66 14.59
CA SER A 49 -6.58 8.94 15.29
C SER A 49 -5.64 9.01 16.49
N HIS A 50 -5.04 7.88 16.89
CA HIS A 50 -4.13 7.87 18.03
C HIS A 50 -2.86 8.66 17.70
N PRO A 51 -2.40 9.57 18.58
CA PRO A 51 -1.25 10.45 18.33
C PRO A 51 0.00 9.68 17.89
N ILE A 52 0.28 8.51 18.50
CA ILE A 52 1.39 7.61 18.11
C ILE A 52 1.36 7.25 16.62
N ASN A 53 0.20 6.86 16.10
CA ASN A 53 0.04 6.41 14.72
C ASN A 53 0.13 7.58 13.73
N ILE A 54 -0.31 8.77 14.15
CA ILE A 54 -0.17 10.02 13.39
C ILE A 54 1.31 10.42 13.29
N VAL A 55 2.03 10.41 14.42
CA VAL A 55 3.46 10.78 14.49
C VAL A 55 4.30 9.80 13.68
N LEU A 56 4.13 8.49 13.89
CA LEU A 56 4.81 7.45 13.12
C LEU A 56 4.45 7.52 11.62
N GLY A 57 3.18 7.75 11.31
CA GLY A 57 2.72 7.92 9.94
C GLY A 57 3.34 9.14 9.24
N LYS A 58 3.51 10.26 9.95
CA LYS A 58 4.20 11.47 9.44
C LYS A 58 5.69 11.22 9.23
N ALA A 59 6.37 10.58 10.18
CA ALA A 59 7.79 10.24 10.07
C ALA A 59 8.07 9.30 8.88
N LEU A 60 7.27 8.23 8.73
CA LEU A 60 7.41 7.24 7.66
C LEU A 60 7.02 7.80 6.27
N ARG A 61 6.12 8.79 6.20
CA ARG A 61 5.81 9.49 4.94
C ARG A 61 6.93 10.45 4.54
N GLY A 62 7.54 11.15 5.50
CA GLY A 62 8.65 12.08 5.24
C GLY A 62 9.86 11.39 4.58
N GLY A 63 10.19 10.16 5.00
CA GLY A 63 11.31 9.40 4.44
C GLY A 63 11.14 8.91 2.99
N ARG A 64 9.92 8.90 2.44
CA ARG A 64 9.69 8.50 1.03
C ARG A 64 9.95 9.60 0.02
N LYS A 65 9.98 10.89 0.43
CA LYS A 65 10.22 12.00 -0.49
C LYS A 65 11.68 12.04 -1.02
N ASN A 66 12.62 11.42 -0.30
CA ASN A 66 14.05 11.45 -0.62
C ASN A 66 14.58 10.28 -1.47
N ARG A 67 13.75 9.34 -1.94
CA ARG A 67 14.22 8.23 -2.81
C ARG A 67 13.99 8.42 -4.30
N THR A 68 13.23 9.44 -4.70
CA THR A 68 12.94 9.78 -6.11
C THR A 68 13.73 10.98 -6.62
N ALA A 69 14.73 11.46 -5.87
CA ALA A 69 15.58 12.60 -6.25
C ALA A 69 17.05 12.20 -6.53
N ARG A 70 17.30 10.94 -6.91
CA ARG A 70 18.58 10.49 -7.45
C ARG A 70 18.34 9.71 -8.73
N THR A 71 18.12 10.42 -9.81
CA THR A 71 18.45 10.00 -11.18
C THR A 71 18.77 11.26 -11.95
#